data_AF-A0A1M7PP85-F1
#
_entry.id   AF-A0A1M7PP85-F1
#
_cell.length_a   1.000
_cell.length_b   1.000
_cell.length_c   1.000
_cell.angle_alpha   90.00
_cell.angle_beta   90.00
_cell.angle_gamma   90.00
#
_symmetry.space_group_name_H-M   'P 1'
#
loop_
_entity.id
_entity.type
_entity.pdbx_description
1 polymer ?
#
loop_
_entity_poly.entity_id
_entity_poly.type
_entity_poly.pdbx_seq_one_letter_code
_entity_poly.pdbx_strand_id
1 'polypeptide(L)'
;MVLIATTPVDDESTEVFGTYWLEDAPGQRSADRTRRLEEIKRALPQDLEIWNHQIYLDPPALATSEGAGFRRLRRWASSFYPDAPPSAAARRA
;
A
#
# COMPACT_ATOMS: atom_id res chain seq x y z
N MET A 1 11.16 1.16 -12.09
CA MET A 1 10.27 0.33 -11.25
C MET A 1 10.27 0.87 -9.83
N VAL A 2 9.14 0.80 -9.13
CA VAL A 2 9.04 1.13 -7.70
C VAL A 2 8.52 -0.09 -6.95
N LEU A 3 9.15 -0.43 -5.82
CA LEU A 3 8.66 -1.41 -4.86
C LEU A 3 8.35 -0.67 -3.56
N ILE A 4 7.12 -0.82 -3.07
CA ILE A 4 6.74 -0.47 -1.71
C ILE A 4 6.50 -1.78 -0.97
N ALA A 5 7.22 -1.99 0.12
CA ALA A 5 7.11 -3.18 0.95
C ALA A 5 6.90 -2.78 2.41
N THR A 6 6.27 -3.65 3.18
CA THR A 6 5.91 -3.40 4.58
C THR A 6 6.29 -4.59 5.44
N THR A 7 6.87 -4.32 6.61
CA THR A 7 7.19 -5.33 7.62
C THR A 7 6.48 -4.98 8.92
N PRO A 8 5.55 -5.81 9.44
CA PRO A 8 4.90 -5.53 10.71
C PRO A 8 5.92 -5.58 11.85
N VAL A 9 5.85 -4.61 12.75
CA VAL A 9 6.65 -4.58 13.98
C VAL A 9 5.83 -5.18 15.13
N ASP A 10 4.57 -4.79 15.22
CA ASP A 10 3.55 -5.32 16.12
C ASP A 10 2.15 -5.21 15.46
N ASP A 11 1.08 -5.37 16.26
CA ASP A 11 -0.31 -5.34 15.75
C ASP A 11 -0.78 -3.93 15.32
N GLU A 12 -0.10 -2.86 15.76
CA GLU A 12 -0.50 -1.47 15.54
C GLU A 12 0.50 -0.67 14.70
N SER A 13 1.70 -1.21 14.46
CA SER A 13 2.79 -0.52 13.76
C SER A 13 3.50 -1.38 12.73
N THR A 14 4.03 -0.72 11.71
CA THR A 14 4.68 -1.36 10.56
C THR A 14 5.76 -0.45 9.99
N GLU A 15 6.88 -1.02 9.60
CA GLU A 15 7.92 -0.32 8.84
C GLU A 15 7.61 -0.39 7.35
N VAL A 16 7.72 0.74 6.66
CA VAL A 16 7.46 0.87 5.22
C VAL A 16 8.75 1.20 4.48
N PHE A 17 9.10 0.38 3.48
CA PHE A 17 10.30 0.51 2.67
C PHE A 17 9.96 0.82 1.21
N GLY A 18 10.54 1.90 0.67
CA GLY A 18 10.42 2.26 -0.75
C GLY A 18 11.74 2.07 -1.49
N THR A 19 11.77 1.16 -2.47
CA THR A 19 12.94 0.97 -3.34
C THR A 19 12.64 1.41 -4.77
N TYR A 20 13.57 2.17 -5.35
CA TYR A 20 13.39 2.86 -6.63
C TYR A 20 14.50 2.45 -7.59
N TRP A 21 14.13 1.79 -8.69
CA TRP A 21 15.04 1.48 -9.79
C TRP A 21 14.72 2.40 -10.97
N LEU A 22 15.70 3.23 -11.34
CA LEU A 22 15.60 4.18 -12.43
C LEU A 22 16.64 3.85 -13.49
N GLU A 23 16.15 3.55 -14.69
CA GLU A 23 16.97 3.42 -15.89
C GLU A 23 17.31 4.81 -16.44
N ASP A 24 18.53 4.91 -16.97
CA ASP A 24 18.98 6.12 -17.65
C ASP A 24 18.39 6.17 -19.06
N ALA A 25 17.90 7.34 -19.46
CA ALA A 25 17.51 7.56 -20.84
C ALA A 25 18.74 7.85 -21.72
N PRO A 26 18.74 7.48 -23.02
CA PRO A 26 19.83 7.80 -23.92
C PRO A 26 20.14 9.29 -23.94
N GLY A 27 21.41 9.67 -23.70
CA GLY A 27 21.85 11.07 -23.66
C GLY A 27 21.35 11.86 -22.44
N GLN A 28 20.76 11.21 -21.44
CA GLN A 28 20.25 11.88 -20.25
C GLN A 28 21.38 12.50 -19.42
N ARG A 29 21.19 13.75 -19.01
CA ARG A 29 22.09 14.38 -18.05
C ARG A 29 21.74 13.92 -16.64
N SER A 30 22.76 13.83 -15.78
CA SER A 30 22.59 13.44 -14.38
C SER A 30 21.54 14.30 -13.64
N ALA A 31 21.48 15.60 -13.91
CA ALA A 31 20.49 16.51 -13.31
C ALA A 31 19.03 16.13 -13.65
N ASP A 32 18.76 15.72 -14.88
CA ASP A 32 17.42 15.33 -15.32
C ASP A 32 16.98 14.02 -14.64
N ARG A 33 17.93 13.11 -14.43
CA ARG A 33 17.72 11.86 -13.69
C ARG A 33 17.36 12.12 -12.24
N THR A 34 18.11 12.98 -11.57
CA THR A 34 17.85 13.36 -10.17
C THR A 34 16.46 13.97 -10.02
N ARG A 35 16.11 14.93 -10.89
CA ARG A 35 14.78 15.56 -10.87
C ARG A 35 13.66 14.52 -10.99
N ARG A 36 13.76 13.60 -11.94
CA ARG A 36 12.77 12.53 -12.13
C ARG A 36 12.67 11.61 -10.91
N LEU A 37 13.79 11.28 -10.29
CA LEU A 37 13.80 10.47 -9.07
C LEU A 37 13.05 11.17 -7.92
N GLU A 38 13.28 12.47 -7.73
CA GLU A 38 12.59 13.26 -6.70
C GLU A 38 11.09 13.36 -6.97
N GLU A 39 10.68 13.52 -8.24
CA GLU A 39 9.27 13.52 -8.63
C GLU A 39 8.58 12.19 -8.30
N ILE A 40 9.24 11.05 -8.57
CA ILE A 40 8.70 9.71 -8.26
C ILE A 40 8.63 9.46 -6.75
N LYS A 41 9.67 9.87 -6.00
CA LYS A 41 9.72 9.70 -4.55
C LYS A 41 8.66 10.50 -3.80
N ARG A 42 8.06 11.51 -4.43
CA ARG A 42 7.05 12.37 -3.80
C ARG A 42 5.76 11.62 -3.43
N ALA A 43 5.40 10.56 -4.14
CA ALA A 43 4.15 9.84 -3.91
C ALA A 43 4.10 9.16 -2.53
N LEU A 44 5.17 8.45 -2.13
CA LEU A 44 5.14 7.66 -0.90
C LEU A 44 4.92 8.51 0.37
N PRO A 45 5.60 9.67 0.57
CA PRO A 45 5.29 10.55 1.69
C PRO A 45 3.84 11.06 1.70
N GLN A 46 3.24 11.28 0.53
CA GLN A 46 1.84 11.72 0.42
C GLN A 46 0.87 10.60 0.80
N ASP A 47 1.15 9.37 0.38
CA ASP A 47 0.37 8.20 0.76
C ASP A 47 0.50 7.91 2.27
N LEU A 48 1.71 8.04 2.83
CA LEU A 48 1.95 7.88 4.28
C LEU A 48 1.17 8.90 5.11
N GLU A 49 1.08 10.15 4.66
CA GLU A 49 0.27 11.17 5.34
C GLU A 49 -1.20 10.76 5.41
N ILE A 50 -1.72 10.17 4.34
CA ILE A 50 -3.09 9.64 4.31
C ILE A 50 -3.21 8.43 5.26
N TRP A 51 -2.31 7.45 5.16
CA TRP A 51 -2.39 6.21 5.94
C TRP A 51 -2.27 6.44 7.45
N ASN A 52 -1.42 7.37 7.88
CA ASN A 52 -1.25 7.74 9.29
C ASN A 52 -2.52 8.33 9.93
N HIS A 53 -3.45 8.83 9.12
CA HIS A 53 -4.70 9.45 9.60
C HIS A 53 -5.96 8.64 9.22
N GLN A 54 -5.78 7.51 8.53
CA GLN A 54 -6.88 6.63 8.16
C GLN A 54 -7.18 5.61 9.25
N ILE A 55 -8.47 5.30 9.43
CA ILE A 55 -8.92 4.24 10.33
C ILE A 55 -9.29 3.01 9.48
N TYR A 56 -8.81 1.84 9.90
CA TYR A 56 -9.22 0.58 9.29
C TYR A 56 -10.70 0.28 9.61
N LEU A 57 -11.52 0.13 8.57
CA LEU A 57 -12.95 -0.20 8.69
C LEU A 57 -13.28 -1.55 8.05
N ASP A 58 -14.04 -2.40 8.73
CA ASP A 58 -14.53 -3.68 8.22
C ASP A 58 -15.98 -3.96 8.69
N PRO A 59 -17.01 -3.85 7.81
CA PRO A 59 -16.90 -3.61 6.38
C PRO A 59 -16.52 -2.15 6.05
N PRO A 60 -15.85 -1.92 4.91
CA PRO A 60 -15.48 -0.57 4.49
C PRO A 60 -16.70 0.15 3.89
N ALA A 61 -16.78 1.48 4.09
CA ALA A 61 -17.85 2.32 3.55
C ALA A 61 -17.62 2.66 2.06
N LEU A 62 -17.59 1.64 1.21
CA LEU A 62 -17.35 1.78 -0.23
C LEU A 62 -18.66 1.88 -1.02
N ALA A 63 -18.63 2.57 -2.16
CA ALA A 63 -19.69 2.49 -3.13
C ALA A 63 -19.88 1.03 -3.60
N THR A 64 -21.10 0.65 -3.94
CA THR A 64 -21.43 -0.74 -4.30
C THR A 64 -20.58 -1.28 -5.45
N SER A 65 -20.22 -0.43 -6.42
CA SER A 65 -19.34 -0.73 -7.55
C SER A 65 -17.92 -1.14 -7.15
N GLU A 66 -17.40 -0.60 -6.05
CA GLU A 66 -16.02 -0.80 -5.61
C GLU A 66 -15.92 -1.95 -4.58
N GLY A 67 -16.98 -2.13 -3.79
CA GLY A 67 -17.00 -3.08 -2.67
C GLY A 67 -16.76 -4.54 -3.08
N ALA A 68 -17.09 -4.94 -4.31
CA ALA A 68 -16.83 -6.31 -4.78
C ALA A 68 -15.33 -6.59 -4.96
N GLY A 69 -14.59 -5.64 -5.55
CA GLY A 69 -13.14 -5.75 -5.77
C GLY A 69 -12.38 -5.76 -4.44
N PHE A 70 -12.71 -4.81 -3.57
CA PHE A 70 -12.02 -4.67 -2.29
C PHE A 70 -12.26 -5.87 -1.35
N ARG A 71 -13.47 -6.44 -1.36
CA ARG A 71 -13.75 -7.69 -0.61
C ARG A 71 -12.97 -8.89 -1.13
N ARG A 72 -12.74 -8.99 -2.45
CA ARG A 72 -11.87 -10.05 -3.02
C ARG A 72 -10.43 -9.89 -2.55
N LEU A 73 -9.90 -8.67 -2.60
CA LEU A 73 -8.55 -8.38 -2.13
C LEU A 73 -8.37 -8.75 -0.66
N ARG A 74 -9.29 -8.32 0.22
CA ARG A 74 -9.23 -8.66 1.65
C ARG A 74 -9.29 -10.16 1.91
N ARG A 75 -10.17 -10.90 1.22
CA ARG A 75 -10.25 -12.37 1.35
C ARG A 75 -8.95 -13.06 0.94
N TRP A 76 -8.32 -12.61 -0.14
CA TRP A 76 -7.00 -13.10 -0.54
C TRP A 76 -5.94 -12.75 0.50
N ALA A 77 -5.90 -11.51 1.00
CA ALA A 77 -4.93 -11.10 2.02
C ALA A 77 -5.09 -11.92 3.33
N SER A 78 -6.31 -12.26 3.73
CA SER A 78 -6.56 -13.10 4.90
C SER A 78 -6.00 -14.52 4.78
N SER A 79 -5.76 -15.05 3.57
CA SER A 79 -5.20 -16.41 3.43
C SER A 79 -3.77 -16.54 3.95
N PHE A 80 -3.06 -15.42 4.16
CA PHE A 80 -1.74 -15.41 4.79
C PHE A 80 -1.79 -15.54 6.33
N TYR A 81 -2.99 -15.51 6.92
CA TYR A 81 -3.23 -15.58 8.36
C TYR A 81 -4.28 -16.66 8.70
N PRO A 82 -3.98 -17.96 8.49
CA PRO A 82 -4.97 -19.04 8.64
C PRO A 82 -5.50 -19.21 10.08
N ASP A 83 -4.69 -18.86 11.08
CA ASP A 83 -5.04 -19.00 12.51
C ASP A 83 -5.65 -17.71 13.10
N ALA A 84 -5.72 -16.62 12.32
CA ALA A 84 -6.30 -15.39 12.82
C ALA A 84 -7.81 -15.56 13.04
N PRO A 85 -8.36 -15.03 14.14
CA PRO A 85 -9.81 -15.04 14.33
C PRO A 85 -10.47 -14.35 13.14
N PRO A 86 -11.60 -14.88 12.63
CA PRO A 86 -12.27 -14.31 11.47
C PRO A 86 -12.49 -12.81 11.70
N SER A 87 -12.14 -11.99 10.70
CA SER A 87 -12.40 -10.54 10.79
C SER A 87 -13.90 -10.31 11.03
N ALA A 88 -14.26 -9.15 11.58
CA ALA A 88 -15.66 -8.83 11.84
C ALA A 88 -16.57 -8.99 10.59
N ALA A 89 -16.03 -8.84 9.37
CA ALA A 89 -16.75 -9.10 8.13
C ALA A 89 -17.02 -10.58 7.83
N ALA A 90 -16.15 -11.50 8.24
CA ALA A 90 -16.35 -12.94 8.02
C ALA A 90 -17.49 -13.52 8.89
N ARG A 91 -17.86 -12.85 9.99
CA ARG A 91 -18.98 -13.25 10.86
C ARG A 91 -20.37 -12.85 10.34
N ARG A 92 -20.46 -12.06 9.26
CA ARG A 92 -21.72 -11.50 8.74
C ARG A 92 -22.02 -11.87 7.28
N ALA A 93 -21.21 -12.75 6.68
CA ALA A 93 -21.44 -13.32 5.35
C ALA A 93 -22.07 -14.72 5.50
#